data_AF-A0A496P7E6-F1
#
_entry.id   AF-A0A496P7E6-F1
#
_cell.length_a   1.000
_cell.length_b   1.000
_cell.length_c   1.000
_cell.angle_alpha   90.00
_cell.angle_beta   90.00
_cell.angle_gamma   90.00
#
_symmetry.space_group_name_H-M   'P 1'
#
loop_
_entity.id
_entity.type
_entity.pdbx_description
1 polymer ?
#
loop_
_entity_poly.entity_id
_entity_poly.type
_entity_poly.pdbx_seq_one_letter_code
_entity_poly.pdbx_strand_id
1 'polypeptide(L)'
;KKINPESSDSLPAVTTYRIYEGQNTVERLIDMRDVDQSLFQLLQSEKITRREAQLMHNSFATLIENVDIEERNEAVRQLYATMVDTLRKE
;
A
#
# COMPACT_ATOMS: atom_id res chain seq x y z
N LYS A 1 -29.38 12.03 -29.86
CA LYS A 1 -29.36 12.62 -28.49
C LYS A 1 -29.13 11.50 -27.49
N LYS A 2 -27.92 11.39 -26.89
CA LYS A 2 -27.53 10.76 -25.60
C LYS A 2 -25.98 10.84 -25.50
N ILE A 3 -25.41 12.01 -25.16
CA ILE A 3 -24.60 12.33 -23.95
C ILE A 3 -23.64 11.23 -23.44
N ASN A 4 -22.33 11.56 -23.47
CA ASN A 4 -21.10 11.05 -22.80
C ASN A 4 -21.24 10.45 -21.38
N PRO A 5 -20.14 10.02 -20.71
CA PRO A 5 -18.84 9.46 -21.16
C PRO A 5 -18.51 8.16 -20.38
N GLU A 6 -17.40 7.46 -20.67
CA GLU A 6 -16.46 7.04 -19.63
C GLU A 6 -15.24 6.39 -20.29
N SER A 7 -14.15 7.14 -20.21
CA SER A 7 -12.80 6.66 -20.44
C SER A 7 -12.56 5.52 -19.47
N SER A 8 -12.62 4.28 -19.95
CA SER A 8 -12.19 3.11 -19.18
C SER A 8 -10.66 3.09 -19.19
N ASP A 9 -10.09 4.02 -18.43
CA ASP A 9 -8.69 4.12 -18.04
C ASP A 9 -8.37 2.87 -17.22
N SER A 10 -8.17 1.78 -17.95
CA SER A 10 -8.01 0.45 -17.41
C SER A 10 -6.61 0.40 -16.83
N LEU A 11 -6.53 0.76 -15.54
CA LEU A 11 -5.35 0.58 -14.70
C LEU A 11 -4.75 -0.80 -15.00
N PRO A 12 -3.43 -0.89 -15.25
CA PRO A 12 -2.80 -2.16 -15.56
C PRO A 12 -3.11 -3.13 -14.43
N ALA A 13 -3.62 -4.30 -14.81
CA ALA A 13 -4.07 -5.37 -13.93
C ALA A 13 -3.04 -5.55 -12.80
N VAL A 14 -3.43 -5.03 -11.63
CA VAL A 14 -2.69 -5.10 -10.38
C VAL A 14 -2.34 -6.56 -10.15
N THR A 15 -1.05 -6.86 -10.21
CA THR A 15 -0.49 -8.13 -9.75
C THR A 15 -1.10 -8.42 -8.39
N THR A 16 -1.86 -9.52 -8.36
CA THR A 16 -2.77 -9.95 -7.31
C THR A 16 -2.05 -10.24 -6.00
N TYR A 17 -1.64 -9.21 -5.28
CA TYR A 17 -1.59 -9.20 -3.82
C TYR A 17 -2.45 -8.05 -3.37
N ARG A 18 -3.75 -8.33 -3.47
CA ARG A 18 -4.79 -7.53 -2.86
C ARG A 18 -4.52 -7.58 -1.36
N ILE A 19 -3.98 -6.49 -0.83
CA ILE A 19 -3.79 -6.28 0.62
C ILE A 19 -5.13 -6.37 1.39
N TYR A 20 -6.25 -6.45 0.66
CA TYR A 20 -7.58 -6.75 1.15
C TYR A 20 -8.23 -7.82 0.26
N GLU A 21 -8.73 -8.88 0.90
CA GLU A 21 -9.48 -10.04 0.36
C GLU A 21 -8.68 -11.29 -0.02
N GLY A 22 -8.63 -12.21 0.95
CA GLY A 22 -8.55 -13.63 0.71
C GLY A 22 -8.86 -14.39 1.98
N GLN A 23 -9.88 -15.25 1.96
CA GLN A 23 -10.04 -16.35 2.93
C GLN A 23 -8.86 -17.32 2.74
N ASN A 24 -7.69 -16.95 3.26
CA ASN A 24 -6.56 -17.84 3.48
C ASN A 24 -6.29 -17.81 4.97
N THR A 25 -6.58 -18.92 5.64
CA THR A 25 -6.63 -19.07 7.10
C THR A 25 -5.25 -19.05 7.77
N VAL A 26 -4.24 -18.46 7.13
CA VAL A 26 -2.96 -18.11 7.71
C VAL A 26 -2.60 -16.76 7.11
N GLU A 27 -2.75 -15.70 7.90
CA GLU A 27 -2.39 -14.36 7.47
C GLU A 27 -0.87 -14.33 7.32
N ARG A 28 -0.37 -14.44 6.08
CA ARG A 28 1.06 -14.33 5.80
C ARG A 28 1.55 -13.00 6.39
N LEU A 29 2.67 -13.05 7.11
CA LEU A 29 3.29 -11.84 7.63
C LEU A 29 3.64 -10.91 6.47
N ILE A 30 3.20 -9.66 6.58
CA ILE A 30 3.55 -8.61 5.63
C ILE A 30 5.06 -8.42 5.73
N ASP A 31 5.75 -8.59 4.61
CA ASP A 31 7.19 -8.42 4.51
C ASP A 31 7.54 -7.14 3.74
N MET A 32 8.82 -6.75 3.79
CA MET A 32 9.27 -5.50 3.15
C MET A 32 9.03 -5.48 1.64
N ARG A 33 8.90 -6.63 0.96
CA ARG A 33 8.62 -6.67 -0.48
C ARG A 33 7.18 -6.27 -0.77
N ASP A 34 6.25 -6.66 0.11
CA ASP A 34 4.83 -6.27 0.01
C ASP A 34 4.67 -4.76 0.20
N VAL A 35 5.44 -4.19 1.14
CA VAL A 35 5.53 -2.74 1.37
C VAL A 35 6.14 -2.03 0.16
N ASP A 36 7.30 -2.48 -0.31
CA ASP A 36 8.02 -1.86 -1.43
C ASP A 36 7.20 -1.87 -2.72
N GLN A 37 6.49 -2.96 -2.99
CA GLN A 37 5.56 -3.04 -4.11
C GLN A 37 4.46 -1.98 -3.99
N SER A 38 3.90 -1.80 -2.80
CA SER A 38 2.85 -0.81 -2.55
C SER A 38 3.36 0.62 -2.69
N LEU A 39 4.54 0.92 -2.16
CA LEU A 39 5.19 2.23 -2.29
C LEU A 39 5.55 2.54 -3.74
N PHE A 40 6.03 1.55 -4.49
CA PHE A 40 6.36 1.70 -5.90
C PHE A 40 5.12 2.02 -6.74
N GLN A 41 3.98 1.37 -6.46
CA GLN A 41 2.71 1.69 -7.12
C GLN A 41 2.25 3.12 -6.81
N LEU A 42 2.36 3.56 -5.56
CA LEU A 42 2.03 4.93 -5.17
C LEU A 42 2.92 5.95 -5.90
N LEU A 43 4.22 5.67 -5.97
CA LEU A 43 5.20 6.50 -6.68
C LEU A 43 4.89 6.58 -8.18
N GLN A 44 4.53 5.45 -8.81
CA GLN A 44 4.14 5.41 -10.23
C GLN A 44 2.85 6.17 -10.50
N SER A 45 1.92 6.18 -9.55
CA SER A 45 0.68 6.95 -9.65
C SER A 45 0.83 8.43 -9.29
N GLU A 46 2.08 8.90 -9.09
CA GLU A 46 2.42 10.27 -8.67
C GLU A 46 1.71 10.73 -7.38
N LYS A 47 1.23 9.78 -6.56
CA LYS A 47 0.57 10.05 -5.27
C LYS A 47 1.55 10.35 -4.14
N ILE A 48 2.79 9.90 -4.30
CA ILE A 48 3.90 10.18 -3.39
C ILE A 48 5.14 10.50 -4.20
N THR A 49 6.02 11.32 -3.63
CA THR A 49 7.36 11.59 -4.14
C THR A 49 8.32 10.47 -3.76
N ARG A 50 9.47 10.41 -4.46
CA ARG A 50 10.56 9.48 -4.11
C ARG A 50 11.05 9.67 -2.67
N ARG A 51 11.04 10.91 -2.18
CA ARG A 51 11.45 11.23 -0.81
C ARG A 51 10.47 10.65 0.20
N GLU A 52 9.17 10.79 -0.04
CA GLU A 52 8.13 10.20 0.81
C GLU A 52 8.18 8.69 0.77
N ALA A 53 8.32 8.08 -0.41
CA ALA A 53 8.49 6.63 -0.53
C ALA A 53 9.68 6.12 0.30
N GLN A 54 10.82 6.82 0.25
CA GLN A 54 11.99 6.44 1.06
C GLN A 54 11.74 6.60 2.56
N LEU A 55 11.07 7.68 2.97
CA LEU A 55 10.71 7.89 4.38
C LEU A 55 9.77 6.78 4.87
N MET A 56 8.73 6.46 4.09
CA MET A 56 7.79 5.38 4.39
C MET A 56 8.51 4.04 4.48
N HIS A 57 9.37 3.72 3.50
CA HIS A 57 10.19 2.50 3.51
C HIS A 57 10.99 2.36 4.80
N ASN A 58 11.67 3.43 5.24
CA ASN A 58 12.44 3.41 6.48
C ASN A 58 11.55 3.18 7.71
N SER A 59 10.35 3.80 7.75
CA SER A 59 9.39 3.60 8.84
C SER A 59 8.87 2.16 8.89
N PHE A 60 8.55 1.57 7.73
CA PHE A 60 8.12 0.18 7.67
C PHE A 60 9.23 -0.82 8.00
N ALA A 61 10.49 -0.54 7.60
CA ALA A 61 11.63 -1.37 7.95
C ALA A 61 11.81 -1.46 9.47
N THR A 62 11.79 -0.31 10.16
CA THR A 62 11.84 -0.25 11.63
C THR A 62 10.66 -0.99 12.26
N LEU A 63 9.44 -0.83 11.72
CA LEU A 63 8.26 -1.49 12.26
C LEU A 63 8.32 -3.01 12.09
N ILE A 64 8.69 -3.50 10.91
CA ILE A 64 8.81 -4.95 10.65
C ILE A 64 9.94 -5.59 11.47
N GLU A 65 11.02 -4.86 11.73
CA GLU A 65 12.14 -5.35 12.55
C GLU A 65 11.81 -5.39 14.05
N ASN A 66 11.09 -4.39 14.57
CA ASN A 66 10.90 -4.21 16.01
C ASN A 66 9.53 -4.66 16.53
N VAL A 67 8.53 -4.85 15.67
CA VAL A 67 7.20 -5.31 16.09
C VAL A 67 7.11 -6.83 16.00
N ASP A 68 6.57 -7.41 17.07
CA ASP A 68 6.30 -8.84 17.17
C ASP A 68 5.41 -9.33 16.03
N ILE A 69 5.65 -10.55 15.59
CA ILE A 69 4.93 -11.15 14.45
C ILE A 69 3.41 -11.19 14.64
N GLU A 70 2.93 -11.22 15.89
CA GLU A 70 1.51 -11.23 16.25
C GLU A 70 0.83 -9.89 15.95
N GLU A 71 1.54 -8.78 16.11
CA GLU A 71 1.01 -7.42 15.93
C GLU A 71 1.49 -6.76 14.64
N ARG A 72 2.53 -7.31 14.01
CA ARG A 72 3.19 -6.72 12.83
C ARG A 72 2.22 -6.40 11.71
N ASN A 73 1.36 -7.33 11.34
CA ASN A 73 0.42 -7.13 10.24
C ASN A 73 -0.53 -5.96 10.51
N GLU A 74 -1.06 -5.89 11.73
CA GLU A 74 -1.96 -4.81 12.12
C GLU A 74 -1.23 -3.48 12.20
N ALA A 75 -0.04 -3.46 12.80
CA ALA A 75 0.80 -2.26 12.90
C ALA A 75 1.19 -1.72 11.50
N VAL A 76 1.57 -2.60 10.56
CA VAL A 76 1.87 -2.22 9.17
C VAL A 76 0.62 -1.64 8.48
N ARG A 77 -0.54 -2.29 8.63
CA ARG A 77 -1.80 -1.79 8.04
C ARG A 77 -2.21 -0.43 8.58
N GLN A 78 -2.11 -0.24 9.90
CA GLN A 78 -2.43 1.02 10.56
C GLN A 78 -1.49 2.14 10.11
N LEU A 79 -0.18 1.86 10.03
CA LEU A 79 0.80 2.83 9.55
C LEU A 79 0.51 3.20 8.09
N TYR A 80 0.24 2.21 7.23
CA TYR A 80 -0.11 2.44 5.84
C TYR A 80 -1.38 3.28 5.68
N ALA A 81 -2.44 2.93 6.41
CA ALA A 81 -3.71 3.66 6.39
C ALA A 81 -3.53 5.12 6.82
N THR A 82 -2.80 5.36 7.93
CA THR A 82 -2.51 6.71 8.44
C THR A 82 -1.75 7.55 7.41
N MET A 83 -0.75 6.96 6.76
CA MET A 83 0.04 7.65 5.74
C MET A 83 -0.78 7.96 4.49
N VAL A 84 -1.57 7.01 3.98
CA VAL A 84 -2.45 7.24 2.83
C VAL A 84 -3.52 8.29 3.14
N ASP A 85 -4.08 8.29 4.35
CA ASP A 85 -5.06 9.31 4.77
C ASP A 85 -4.43 10.70 4.89
N THR A 86 -3.17 10.78 5.30
CA THR A 86 -2.43 12.04 5.32
C THR A 86 -2.20 12.56 3.90
N LEU A 87 -1.82 11.68 2.97
CA LEU A 87 -1.59 12.01 1.56
C LEU A 87 -2.86 12.38 0.79
N ARG A 88 -4.04 11.85 1.18
CA ARG A 88 -5.33 12.15 0.53
C ARG A 88 -5.96 13.46 0.99
N LYS A 89 -5.46 14.05 2.07
CA LYS A 89 -5.99 15.29 2.63
C LYS A 89 -5.33 16.55 2.06
N GLU A 90 -4.36 16.40 1.17
CA GLU A 90 -3.73 17.46 0.37
C GLU A 90 -4.27 17.47 -1.06
#